data_AF-A0A830FED1-F1
#
_entry.id   AF-A0A830FED1-F1
#
_cell.length_a   1.000
_cell.length_b   1.000
_cell.length_c   1.000
_cell.angle_alpha   90.00
_cell.angle_beta   90.00
_cell.angle_gamma   90.00
#
_symmetry.space_group_name_H-M   'P 1'
#
loop_
_entity.id
_entity.type
_entity.pdbx_description
1 polymer ?
#
loop_
_entity_poly.entity_id
_entity_poly.type
_entity_poly.pdbx_seq_one_letter_code
_entity_poly.pdbx_strand_id
1 'polypeptide(L)'
;MFKECERTGAPLTAARHNRGPSTEIGRGTDAKGNEISGQKRRRLARMRREQTRGRWRSKAERNLAHGLGEVRRLASALDLSDSVRDQACQLFRSAQNEDLLRGRSIEAIAAATVYGACRCNGRSRLVDDVSEMARVAESRVTSHERLQIAERRAGPSR
;
A
#
# COMPACT_ATOMS: atom_id res chain seq x y z
N MET A 1 -23.57 -26.23 -14.64
CA MET A 1 -24.19 -25.25 -13.73
C MET A 1 -23.15 -24.91 -12.67
N PHE A 2 -22.37 -23.85 -12.87
CA PHE A 2 -21.35 -23.43 -11.91
C PHE A 2 -22.05 -22.74 -10.75
N LYS A 3 -22.05 -23.41 -9.59
CA LYS A 3 -22.58 -22.87 -8.34
C LYS A 3 -21.74 -21.65 -7.98
N GLU A 4 -22.30 -20.45 -8.14
CA GLU A 4 -21.68 -19.23 -7.62
C GLU A 4 -21.53 -19.41 -6.11
N CYS A 5 -20.30 -19.55 -5.64
CA CYS A 5 -20.01 -19.50 -4.22
C CYS A 5 -20.42 -18.12 -3.70
N GLU A 6 -21.36 -18.07 -2.76
CA GLU A 6 -21.73 -16.85 -2.05
C GLU A 6 -20.47 -16.15 -1.52
N ARG A 7 -20.31 -14.87 -1.86
CA ARG A 7 -19.15 -14.05 -1.48
C ARG A 7 -19.08 -13.91 0.04
N THR A 8 -18.19 -14.66 0.69
CA THR A 8 -17.96 -14.61 2.15
C THR A 8 -16.91 -13.57 2.59
N GLY A 9 -16.45 -12.69 1.68
CA GLY A 9 -15.49 -11.65 2.04
C GLY A 9 -15.21 -10.63 0.93
N ALA A 10 -14.52 -9.55 1.31
CA ALA A 10 -14.01 -8.55 0.36
C ALA A 10 -12.93 -9.18 -0.56
N PRO A 11 -12.87 -8.80 -1.85
CA PRO A 11 -11.89 -9.34 -2.78
C PRO A 11 -10.46 -9.06 -2.31
N LEU A 12 -9.56 -10.00 -2.59
CA LEU A 12 -8.15 -9.80 -2.30
C LEU A 12 -7.60 -8.68 -3.19
N THR A 13 -6.79 -7.78 -2.64
CA THR A 13 -6.19 -6.67 -3.40
C THR A 13 -4.70 -6.55 -3.14
N ALA A 14 -3.93 -6.35 -4.21
CA ALA A 14 -2.50 -6.07 -4.14
C ALA A 14 -2.19 -4.79 -3.36
N ALA A 15 -3.15 -3.88 -3.24
CA ALA A 15 -3.03 -2.60 -2.54
C ALA A 15 -3.08 -2.71 -1.00
N ARG A 16 -3.45 -3.87 -0.44
CA ARG A 16 -3.49 -4.10 1.02
C ARG A 16 -2.34 -4.99 1.47
N HIS A 17 -1.60 -4.63 2.51
CA HIS A 17 -0.43 -5.40 3.00
C HIS A 17 -0.65 -6.92 3.07
N ASN A 18 -1.73 -7.37 3.72
CA ASN A 18 -2.09 -8.78 3.88
C ASN A 18 -3.01 -9.33 2.78
N ARG A 19 -3.13 -8.60 1.66
CA ARG A 19 -4.02 -8.87 0.52
C ARG A 19 -5.51 -8.92 0.87
N GLY A 20 -5.92 -8.64 2.13
CA GLY A 20 -7.28 -8.76 2.66
C GLY A 20 -7.42 -10.04 3.50
N PRO A 21 -8.15 -10.09 4.64
CA PRO A 21 -9.07 -9.16 5.32
C PRO A 21 -8.42 -8.32 6.46
N SER A 22 -9.05 -7.22 6.86
CA SER A 22 -8.66 -6.46 8.07
C SER A 22 -9.88 -6.21 8.94
N THR A 23 -9.71 -6.33 10.25
CA THR A 23 -10.78 -6.06 11.21
C THR A 23 -10.71 -4.60 11.66
N GLU A 24 -11.83 -3.90 11.63
CA GLU A 24 -11.95 -2.55 12.20
C GLU A 24 -13.00 -2.54 13.32
N ILE A 25 -12.62 -2.02 14.49
CA ILE A 25 -13.53 -1.81 15.61
C ILE A 25 -14.11 -0.39 15.50
N GLY A 26 -15.38 -0.29 15.10
CA GLY A 26 -16.11 0.97 14.89
C GLY A 26 -16.16 1.91 16.11
N ARG A 27 -16.53 3.19 15.85
CA ARG A 27 -16.52 4.31 16.81
C ARG A 27 -17.85 5.06 16.80
N GLY A 28 -18.92 4.49 17.35
CA GLY A 28 -20.16 5.26 17.48
C GLY A 28 -21.31 4.40 17.96
N THR A 29 -21.92 3.70 17.00
CA THR A 29 -23.06 2.82 17.21
C THR A 29 -22.65 1.35 17.19
N ASP A 30 -23.47 0.51 17.80
CA ASP A 30 -23.35 -0.94 17.63
C ASP A 30 -23.85 -1.38 16.24
N ALA A 31 -23.72 -2.68 15.95
CA ALA A 31 -24.15 -3.24 14.66
C ALA A 31 -25.67 -3.10 14.41
N LYS A 32 -26.47 -2.79 15.44
CA LYS A 32 -27.91 -2.55 15.35
C LYS A 32 -28.25 -1.06 15.27
N GLY A 33 -27.25 -0.17 15.25
CA GLY A 33 -27.45 1.28 15.19
C GLY A 33 -27.62 1.97 16.54
N ASN A 34 -27.55 1.25 17.67
CA ASN A 34 -27.72 1.86 18.98
C ASN A 34 -26.46 2.61 19.43
N GLU A 35 -26.63 3.73 20.14
CA GLU A 35 -25.50 4.44 20.73
C GLU A 35 -24.74 3.59 21.74
N ILE A 36 -23.41 3.65 21.65
CA ILE A 36 -22.54 2.94 22.58
C ILE A 36 -22.40 3.73 23.87
N SER A 37 -22.83 3.11 24.98
CA SER A 37 -22.70 3.65 26.34
C SER A 37 -21.25 4.05 26.68
N GLY A 38 -21.08 5.03 27.58
CA GLY A 38 -19.74 5.53 27.96
C GLY A 38 -18.80 4.42 28.48
N GLN A 39 -19.31 3.48 29.27
CA GLN A 39 -18.54 2.32 29.75
C GLN A 39 -18.10 1.41 28.60
N LYS A 40 -19.02 1.07 27.68
CA LYS A 40 -18.73 0.25 26.50
C LYS A 40 -17.75 0.95 25.56
N ARG A 41 -17.85 2.27 25.41
CA ARG A 41 -16.93 3.11 24.63
C ARG A 41 -15.51 3.06 25.19
N ARG A 42 -15.35 3.14 26.51
CA ARG A 42 -14.05 2.96 27.19
C ARG A 42 -13.48 1.56 26.96
N ARG A 43 -14.31 0.50 27.03
CA ARG A 43 -13.88 -0.87 26.71
C ARG A 43 -13.42 -1.02 25.26
N LEU A 44 -14.18 -0.49 24.31
CA LEU A 44 -13.81 -0.51 22.89
C LEU A 44 -12.54 0.29 22.61
N ALA A 45 -12.33 1.42 23.29
CA ALA A 45 -11.09 2.18 23.19
C ALA A 45 -9.87 1.36 23.63
N ARG A 46 -9.98 0.57 24.71
CA ARG A 46 -8.93 -0.36 25.13
C ARG A 46 -8.71 -1.46 24.08
N MET A 47 -9.77 -2.09 23.57
CA MET A 47 -9.66 -3.12 22.54
C MET A 47 -9.02 -2.58 21.25
N ARG A 48 -9.36 -1.37 20.82
CA ARG A 48 -8.71 -0.71 19.67
C ARG A 48 -7.21 -0.49 19.90
N ARG A 49 -6.82 -0.13 21.12
CA ARG A 49 -5.41 0.05 21.48
C ARG A 49 -4.66 -1.28 21.35
N GLU A 50 -5.18 -2.35 21.94
CA GLU A 50 -4.56 -3.68 21.85
C GLU A 50 -4.55 -4.20 20.41
N GLN A 51 -5.63 -4.00 19.67
CA GLN A 51 -5.66 -4.35 18.25
C GLN A 51 -4.62 -3.55 17.44
N THR A 52 -4.43 -2.27 17.72
CA THR A 52 -3.42 -1.44 17.05
C THR A 52 -2.01 -1.92 17.38
N ARG A 53 -1.76 -2.33 18.64
CA ARG A 53 -0.48 -2.87 19.09
C ARG A 53 -0.16 -4.21 18.42
N GLY A 54 -1.12 -5.12 18.37
CA GLY A 54 -0.96 -6.45 17.79
C GLY A 54 -1.18 -6.53 16.27
N ARG A 55 -1.50 -5.41 15.60
CA ARG A 55 -1.83 -5.41 14.16
C ARG A 55 -0.69 -5.90 13.28
N TRP A 56 0.55 -5.59 13.65
CA TRP A 56 1.73 -5.84 12.83
C TRP A 56 2.60 -6.90 13.49
N ARG A 57 2.85 -8.01 12.81
CA ARG A 57 3.71 -9.09 13.30
C ARG A 57 5.19 -8.74 13.18
N SER A 58 5.55 -7.91 12.20
CA SER A 58 6.93 -7.51 11.95
C SER A 58 7.05 -6.05 11.51
N LYS A 59 8.26 -5.49 11.63
CA LYS A 59 8.60 -4.17 11.08
C LYS A 59 8.45 -4.15 9.56
N ALA A 60 8.81 -5.23 8.88
CA ALA A 60 8.65 -5.37 7.43
C ALA A 60 7.17 -5.28 7.00
N GLU A 61 6.27 -5.94 7.72
CA GLU A 61 4.83 -5.88 7.46
C GLU A 61 4.25 -4.48 7.68
N ARG A 62 4.68 -3.79 8.76
CA ARG A 62 4.31 -2.40 9.02
C ARG A 62 4.80 -1.48 7.89
N ASN A 63 6.05 -1.63 7.48
CA ASN A 63 6.64 -0.84 6.40
C ASN A 63 5.93 -1.11 5.06
N LEU A 64 5.52 -2.36 4.80
CA LEU A 64 4.73 -2.72 3.63
C LEU A 64 3.40 -1.98 3.60
N ALA A 65 2.68 -2.01 4.73
CA ALA A 65 1.40 -1.33 4.85
C ALA A 65 1.54 0.19 4.68
N HIS A 66 2.59 0.76 5.25
CA HIS A 66 2.88 2.19 5.11
C HIS A 66 3.20 2.56 3.65
N GLY A 67 4.12 1.84 3.00
CA GLY A 67 4.51 2.10 1.62
C GLY A 67 3.39 1.88 0.61
N LEU A 68 2.59 0.82 0.76
CA LEU A 68 1.38 0.65 -0.07
C LEU A 68 0.35 1.76 0.15
N GLY A 69 0.27 2.29 1.38
CA GLY A 69 -0.52 3.48 1.69
C GLY A 69 -0.04 4.70 0.92
N GLU A 70 1.27 4.95 0.90
CA GLU A 70 1.88 6.05 0.15
C GLU A 70 1.68 5.91 -1.36
N VAL A 71 1.88 4.71 -1.92
CA VAL A 71 1.60 4.43 -3.34
C VAL A 71 0.15 4.77 -3.70
N ARG A 72 -0.82 4.37 -2.87
CA ARG A 72 -2.24 4.71 -3.09
C ARG A 72 -2.49 6.21 -3.00
N ARG A 73 -1.89 6.89 -2.02
CA ARG A 73 -2.00 8.35 -1.86
C ARG A 73 -1.50 9.07 -3.10
N LEU A 74 -0.31 8.72 -3.59
CA LEU A 74 0.30 9.30 -4.78
C LEU A 74 -0.51 9.01 -6.04
N ALA A 75 -0.94 7.75 -6.23
CA ALA A 75 -1.76 7.38 -7.37
C ALA A 75 -3.09 8.15 -7.41
N SER A 76 -3.73 8.36 -6.26
CA SER A 76 -4.94 9.18 -6.16
C SER A 76 -4.68 10.67 -6.38
N ALA A 77 -3.56 11.21 -5.87
CA ALA A 77 -3.20 12.62 -6.07
C ALA A 77 -2.88 12.94 -7.54
N LEU A 78 -2.35 11.96 -8.29
CA LEU A 78 -1.98 12.08 -9.70
C LEU A 78 -3.07 11.56 -10.66
N ASP A 79 -4.27 11.25 -10.15
CA ASP A 79 -5.40 10.72 -10.92
C ASP A 79 -5.02 9.54 -11.83
N LEU A 80 -4.24 8.60 -11.27
CA LEU A 80 -3.82 7.39 -11.98
C LEU A 80 -4.93 6.34 -11.96
N SER A 81 -5.04 5.61 -13.06
CA SER A 81 -5.99 4.50 -13.15
C SER A 81 -5.66 3.39 -12.15
N ASP A 82 -6.68 2.63 -11.77
CA ASP A 82 -6.55 1.48 -10.87
C ASP A 82 -5.51 0.46 -11.36
N SER A 83 -5.40 0.28 -12.68
CA SER A 83 -4.39 -0.61 -13.28
C SER A 83 -2.96 -0.13 -13.01
N VAL A 84 -2.68 1.16 -13.19
CA VAL A 84 -1.35 1.74 -12.93
C VAL A 84 -1.03 1.71 -11.43
N ARG A 85 -2.02 2.02 -10.58
CA ARG A 85 -1.89 1.91 -9.11
C ARG A 85 -1.54 0.49 -8.69
N ASP A 86 -2.26 -0.51 -9.21
CA ASP A 86 -2.05 -1.91 -8.84
C ASP A 86 -0.68 -2.41 -9.33
N GLN A 87 -0.23 -1.98 -10.51
CA GLN A 87 1.13 -2.23 -11.00
C GLN A 87 2.19 -1.58 -10.09
N ALA A 88 2.00 -0.34 -9.65
CA ALA A 88 2.91 0.32 -8.71
C ALA A 88 2.95 -0.39 -7.34
N CYS A 89 1.81 -0.89 -6.85
CA CYS A 89 1.75 -1.71 -5.65
C CYS A 89 2.49 -3.05 -5.80
N GLN A 90 2.43 -3.69 -6.97
CA GLN A 90 3.19 -4.90 -7.26
C GLN A 90 4.70 -4.62 -7.28
N LEU A 91 5.13 -3.55 -7.96
CA LEU A 91 6.52 -3.11 -7.99
C LEU A 91 7.07 -2.84 -6.58
N PHE A 92 6.30 -2.17 -5.72
CA PHE A 92 6.69 -1.92 -4.33
C PHE A 92 6.86 -3.21 -3.52
N ARG A 93 6.00 -4.20 -3.75
CA ARG A 93 6.12 -5.52 -3.10
C ARG A 93 7.37 -6.27 -3.54
N SER A 94 7.66 -6.28 -4.84
CA SER A 94 8.90 -6.88 -5.36
C SER A 94 10.12 -6.22 -4.71
N ALA A 95 10.18 -4.88 -4.71
CA ALA A 95 11.26 -4.15 -4.08
C ALA A 95 11.42 -4.45 -2.58
N GLN A 96 10.32 -4.69 -1.86
CA GLN A 96 10.40 -5.14 -0.47
C GLN A 96 10.92 -6.57 -0.33
N ASN A 97 10.41 -7.50 -1.15
CA ASN A 97 10.80 -8.91 -1.09
C ASN A 97 12.28 -9.10 -1.42
N GLU A 98 12.83 -8.24 -2.28
CA GLU A 98 14.24 -8.18 -2.67
C GLU A 98 15.09 -7.34 -1.71
N ASP A 99 14.53 -6.94 -0.57
CA ASP A 99 15.20 -6.21 0.51
C ASP A 99 15.75 -4.82 0.11
N LEU A 100 15.27 -4.26 -1.01
CA LEU A 100 15.69 -2.96 -1.56
C LEU A 100 15.24 -1.75 -0.74
N LEU A 101 14.45 -1.96 0.32
CA LEU A 101 13.98 -0.93 1.24
C LEU A 101 15.02 -0.54 2.30
N ARG A 102 16.05 -1.36 2.55
CA ARG A 102 16.98 -1.11 3.67
C ARG A 102 17.81 0.15 3.45
N GLY A 103 17.90 0.97 4.50
CA GLY A 103 18.66 2.23 4.49
C GLY A 103 18.04 3.34 3.63
N ARG A 104 16.83 3.14 3.10
CA ARG A 104 16.16 4.07 2.18
C ARG A 104 14.83 4.54 2.76
N SER A 105 14.38 5.70 2.29
CA SER A 105 13.06 6.24 2.63
C SER A 105 11.97 5.43 1.93
N ILE A 106 10.92 5.10 2.68
CA ILE A 106 9.76 4.35 2.16
C ILE A 106 9.02 5.21 1.14
N GLU A 107 8.92 6.51 1.41
CA GLU A 107 8.32 7.53 0.55
C GLU A 107 9.07 7.62 -0.79
N ALA A 108 10.41 7.63 -0.75
CA ALA A 108 11.23 7.67 -1.96
C ALA A 108 11.03 6.44 -2.84
N ILE A 109 10.91 5.25 -2.25
CA ILE A 109 10.68 4.01 -3.00
C ILE A 109 9.25 3.96 -3.52
N ALA A 110 8.25 4.39 -2.73
CA ALA A 110 6.88 4.50 -3.18
C ALA A 110 6.74 5.47 -4.36
N ALA A 111 7.43 6.62 -4.32
CA ALA A 111 7.49 7.56 -5.43
C ALA A 111 8.12 6.93 -6.68
N ALA A 112 9.23 6.22 -6.52
CA ALA A 112 9.92 5.55 -7.62
C ALA A 112 9.09 4.43 -8.26
N THR A 113 8.33 3.64 -7.48
CA THR A 113 7.45 2.59 -8.03
C THR A 113 6.26 3.18 -8.79
N VAL A 114 5.70 4.29 -8.31
CA VAL A 114 4.63 5.03 -9.02
C VAL A 114 5.16 5.60 -10.33
N TYR A 115 6.32 6.26 -10.29
CA TYR A 115 6.96 6.80 -11.49
C TYR A 115 7.31 5.71 -12.50
N GLY A 116 7.89 4.59 -12.05
CA GLY A 116 8.20 3.43 -12.91
C GLY A 116 6.95 2.82 -13.55
N ALA A 117 5.85 2.66 -12.78
CA ALA A 117 4.58 2.19 -13.33
C ALA A 117 4.03 3.17 -14.38
N CYS A 118 4.10 4.48 -14.14
CA CYS A 118 3.68 5.49 -15.11
C CYS A 118 4.49 5.43 -16.40
N ARG A 119 5.82 5.31 -16.29
CA ARG A 119 6.74 5.17 -17.42
C ARG A 119 6.41 3.94 -18.28
N CYS A 120 6.17 2.78 -17.64
CA CYS A 120 5.78 1.56 -18.36
C CYS A 120 4.46 1.71 -19.14
N ASN A 121 3.57 2.58 -18.67
CA ASN A 121 2.29 2.89 -19.31
C ASN A 121 2.35 4.12 -20.24
N GLY A 122 3.56 4.54 -20.65
CA GLY A 122 3.78 5.64 -21.61
C GLY A 122 3.67 7.05 -21.02
N ARG A 123 3.39 7.20 -19.72
CA ARG A 123 3.29 8.51 -19.05
C ARG A 123 4.67 8.94 -18.53
N SER A 124 5.35 9.76 -19.33
CA SER A 124 6.79 10.02 -19.20
C SER A 124 7.17 11.33 -18.48
N ARG A 125 6.24 12.27 -18.32
CA ARG A 125 6.49 13.65 -17.81
C ARG A 125 5.99 13.89 -16.37
N LEU A 126 6.03 12.86 -15.52
CA LEU A 126 5.46 12.91 -14.17
C LEU A 126 6.51 12.95 -13.05
N VAL A 127 7.81 13.09 -13.36
CA VAL A 127 8.85 13.01 -12.31
C VAL A 127 8.77 14.19 -11.34
N ASP A 128 8.52 15.39 -11.86
CA ASP A 128 8.36 16.62 -11.09
C ASP A 128 7.11 16.53 -10.20
N ASP A 129 5.97 16.14 -10.79
CA ASP A 129 4.69 15.96 -10.08
C ASP A 129 4.79 14.92 -8.95
N VAL A 130 5.45 13.79 -9.23
CA VAL A 130 5.65 12.70 -8.26
C VAL A 130 6.59 13.17 -7.14
N SER A 131 7.68 13.87 -7.49
CA SER A 131 8.66 14.44 -6.55
C SER A 131 8.00 15.44 -5.60
N GLU A 132 7.19 16.35 -6.13
CA GLU A 132 6.45 17.36 -5.37
C GLU A 132 5.45 16.70 -4.41
N MET A 133 4.62 15.77 -4.89
CA MET A 133 3.60 15.10 -4.08
C MET A 133 4.18 14.15 -3.02
N ALA A 134 5.34 13.57 -3.30
CA ALA A 134 6.07 12.72 -2.36
C ALA A 134 6.93 13.54 -1.38
N ARG A 135 7.21 14.82 -1.68
CA ARG A 135 8.20 15.65 -0.97
C ARG A 135 9.58 14.99 -0.92
N VAL A 136 9.99 14.40 -2.03
CA VAL A 136 11.26 13.67 -2.18
C VAL A 136 11.99 14.24 -3.37
N ALA A 137 13.27 14.56 -3.23
CA ALA A 137 14.08 15.06 -4.36
C ALA A 137 14.01 14.14 -5.59
N GLU A 138 13.88 14.73 -6.78
CA GLU A 138 13.80 14.02 -8.07
C GLU A 138 14.95 13.03 -8.29
N SER A 139 16.16 13.39 -7.83
CA SER A 139 17.34 12.52 -7.89
C SER A 139 17.13 11.18 -7.17
N ARG A 140 16.31 11.17 -6.10
CA ARG A 140 15.95 9.94 -5.40
C ARG A 140 14.91 9.14 -6.18
N VAL A 141 13.91 9.78 -6.77
CA VAL A 141 12.88 9.09 -7.57
C VAL A 141 13.53 8.35 -8.75
N THR A 142 14.41 9.03 -9.48
CA THR A 142 15.12 8.50 -10.66
C THR A 142 16.17 7.44 -10.33
N SER A 143 16.92 7.61 -9.23
CA SER A 143 17.93 6.64 -8.80
C SER A 143 17.31 5.29 -8.43
N HIS A 144 16.16 5.31 -7.76
CA HIS A 144 15.47 4.09 -7.31
C HIS A 144 14.67 3.41 -8.44
N GLU A 145 14.20 4.15 -9.44
CA GLU A 145 13.56 3.59 -10.64
C GLU A 145 14.51 2.60 -11.36
N ARG A 146 15.77 2.99 -11.56
CA ARG A 146 16.76 2.20 -12.30
C ARG A 146 17.03 0.84 -11.67
N LEU A 147 16.93 0.74 -10.35
CA LEU A 147 17.14 -0.53 -9.64
C LEU A 147 16.02 -1.53 -9.95
N GLN A 148 14.76 -1.09 -10.01
CA GLN A 148 13.63 -1.96 -10.32
C GLN A 148 13.58 -2.41 -11.79
N ILE A 149 14.08 -1.58 -12.72
CA ILE A 149 14.13 -1.92 -14.15
C ILE A 149 15.32 -2.86 -14.45
N ALA A 150 16.42 -2.75 -13.71
CA ALA A 150 17.56 -3.66 -13.85
C ALA A 150 17.18 -5.12 -13.52
N GLU A 151 16.31 -5.34 -12.53
CA GLU A 151 15.82 -6.67 -12.14
C GLU A 151 14.78 -7.23 -13.11
N ARG A 152 13.94 -6.40 -13.76
CA ARG A 152 13.02 -6.88 -14.81
C ARG A 152 13.73 -7.39 -16.07
N ARG A 153 15.01 -7.04 -16.29
CA ARG A 153 15.86 -7.63 -17.34
C ARG A 153 16.51 -8.95 -16.91
N ALA A 154 16.63 -9.21 -15.62
CA ALA A 154 17.00 -10.52 -15.09
C ALA A 154 15.70 -11.33 -14.91
N GLY A 155 15.31 -12.09 -15.93
CA GLY A 155 14.13 -12.94 -15.87
C GLY A 155 14.10 -13.85 -14.63
N PRO A 156 12.92 -14.38 -14.24
CA PRO A 156 12.79 -15.19 -13.04
C PRO A 156 13.77 -16.36 -13.09
N SER A 157 14.72 -16.41 -12.16
CA SER A 157 15.45 -17.64 -11.88
C SER A 157 14.42 -18.67 -11.41
N ARG A 158 14.43 -19.81 -12.10
CA ARG A 158 13.53 -20.97 -12.00
C ARG A 158 13.17 -21.39 -10.58
#